data_AF-A0A839UQP7-F1
#
_entry.id   AF-A0A839UQP7-F1
#
_cell.length_a   1.000
_cell.length_b   1.000
_cell.length_c   1.000
_cell.angle_alpha   90.00
_cell.angle_beta   90.00
_cell.angle_gamma   90.00
#
_symmetry.space_group_name_H-M   'P 1'
#
loop_
_entity.id
_entity.type
_entity.pdbx_description
1 polymer ?
#
loop_
_entity_poly.entity_id
_entity_poly.type
_entity_poly.pdbx_seq_one_letter_code
_entity_poly.pdbx_strand_id
1 'polypeptide(L)'
;MSPKFANLLAAIATLSLPAVAAQLPALNIDQNKTTLSGISSGGYMAQQLHTAYADKFMAVAILAGGPFYCAENNIGLALRRCMKPTALDMPDKNRLVWLTEEFAKQDKIAPTSAMTQDRVWIFSSPRDTVVHQSVADVLAGYYQHFVPTQNVQYVNSIGGEHSMPTDDFGFDCNYLGASSNPDDHFINNCGYDAAGELLKFSYNRLKRPVEKNALQGEFLTFDQSEFTANPNAHGLASQGFAYVPAQCAKGARCKLHIALHGCLQSADRIGDTFYRNAGYNEWADANKIVVLYPQATASLHEGNGNGCWDWWGYDDADYAFTHGRQMQAVMAMANKLMQADDKRTAPKPPTNVMIGGQIATQITLTWTPSADAQQYQVYHSQNAGGPYLQVNTQVIIDQQISMDELAKGRHYFVITSVDASGLEGGPSNEVAVTVPGL
;
A
#
# COMPACT_ATOMS: atom_id res chain seq x y z
N MET A 1 -53.33 -58.11 -6.54
CA MET A 1 -52.44 -57.66 -5.46
C MET A 1 -51.11 -57.26 -6.09
N SER A 2 -50.89 -55.96 -6.25
CA SER A 2 -49.77 -55.39 -7.02
C SER A 2 -48.54 -55.19 -6.13
N PRO A 3 -47.30 -55.44 -6.60
CA PRO A 3 -46.10 -55.19 -5.81
C PRO A 3 -45.72 -53.70 -5.87
N LYS A 4 -45.37 -53.15 -4.72
CA LYS A 4 -44.85 -51.78 -4.57
C LYS A 4 -43.38 -51.73 -5.02
N PHE A 5 -43.06 -50.91 -6.01
CA PHE A 5 -41.68 -50.52 -6.33
C PHE A 5 -41.26 -49.38 -5.40
N ALA A 6 -40.17 -49.59 -4.65
CA ALA A 6 -39.50 -48.54 -3.88
C ALA A 6 -38.43 -47.87 -4.77
N ASN A 7 -38.58 -46.58 -5.02
CA ASN A 7 -37.57 -45.78 -5.72
C ASN A 7 -36.43 -45.44 -4.75
N LEU A 8 -35.23 -45.95 -5.05
CA LEU A 8 -33.99 -45.58 -4.38
C LEU A 8 -33.43 -44.33 -5.10
N LEU A 9 -33.56 -43.15 -4.48
CA LEU A 9 -32.87 -41.94 -4.93
C LEU A 9 -31.41 -42.01 -4.51
N ALA A 10 -30.50 -42.15 -5.48
CA ALA A 10 -29.07 -42.02 -5.26
C ALA A 10 -28.71 -40.54 -5.06
N ALA A 11 -28.21 -40.18 -3.88
CA ALA A 11 -27.64 -38.86 -3.61
C ALA A 11 -26.26 -38.77 -4.31
N ILE A 12 -26.17 -37.94 -5.35
CA ILE A 12 -24.90 -37.61 -5.98
C ILE A 12 -24.24 -36.54 -5.11
N ALA A 13 -23.25 -36.94 -4.31
CA ALA A 13 -22.38 -36.03 -3.60
C ALA A 13 -21.47 -35.33 -4.63
N THR A 14 -21.73 -34.06 -4.92
CA THR A 14 -20.81 -33.21 -5.67
C THR A 14 -19.59 -32.94 -4.80
N LEU A 15 -18.47 -33.61 -5.10
CA LEU A 15 -17.16 -33.21 -4.56
C LEU A 15 -16.81 -31.82 -5.12
N SER A 16 -16.93 -30.79 -4.29
CA SER A 16 -16.32 -29.48 -4.53
C SER A 16 -14.81 -29.62 -4.38
N LEU A 17 -14.07 -29.50 -5.49
CA LEU A 17 -12.62 -29.34 -5.44
C LEU A 17 -12.28 -28.08 -4.63
N PRO A 18 -11.25 -28.08 -3.78
CA PRO A 18 -10.81 -26.88 -3.08
C PRO A 18 -10.39 -25.84 -4.14
N ALA A 19 -10.94 -24.63 -4.03
CA ALA A 19 -10.52 -23.52 -4.88
C ALA A 19 -9.03 -23.27 -4.63
N VAL A 20 -8.22 -23.39 -5.68
CA VAL A 20 -6.81 -22.96 -5.64
C VAL A 20 -6.82 -21.46 -5.34
N ALA A 21 -6.14 -21.02 -4.28
CA ALA A 21 -6.01 -19.59 -3.99
C ALA A 21 -5.39 -18.90 -5.21
N ALA A 22 -6.00 -17.78 -5.63
CA ALA A 22 -5.56 -17.08 -6.83
C ALA A 22 -4.18 -16.44 -6.62
N GLN A 23 -3.42 -16.24 -7.70
CA GLN A 23 -2.21 -15.41 -7.64
C GLN A 23 -2.59 -13.96 -7.38
N LEU A 24 -1.73 -13.22 -6.69
CA LEU A 24 -1.92 -11.78 -6.50
C LEU A 24 -1.72 -11.08 -7.86
N PRO A 25 -2.67 -10.25 -8.34
CA PRO A 25 -2.54 -9.64 -9.66
C PRO A 25 -1.51 -8.50 -9.65
N ALA A 26 -1.01 -8.17 -10.84
CA ALA A 26 -0.34 -6.90 -11.09
C ALA A 26 -1.40 -5.83 -11.43
N LEU A 27 -1.29 -4.63 -10.86
CA LEU A 27 -2.24 -3.54 -11.01
C LEU A 27 -1.54 -2.24 -11.40
N ASN A 28 -2.30 -1.22 -11.78
CA ASN A 28 -1.72 0.05 -12.18
C ASN A 28 -1.48 0.96 -10.98
N ILE A 29 -0.49 0.64 -10.17
CA ILE A 29 -0.24 1.38 -8.94
C ILE A 29 0.92 2.34 -9.14
N ASP A 30 0.68 3.61 -8.80
CA ASP A 30 1.75 4.59 -8.70
C ASP A 30 2.64 4.25 -7.50
N GLN A 31 3.86 3.79 -7.78
CA GLN A 31 4.84 3.38 -6.77
C GLN A 31 5.18 4.51 -5.78
N ASN A 32 5.04 5.78 -6.20
CA ASN A 32 5.27 6.94 -5.35
C ASN A 32 4.06 7.32 -4.49
N LYS A 33 2.98 6.52 -4.53
CA LYS A 33 1.72 6.71 -3.79
C LYS A 33 1.41 5.53 -2.88
N THR A 34 2.44 4.90 -2.35
CA THR A 34 2.33 3.81 -1.38
C THR A 34 2.36 4.34 0.04
N THR A 35 1.37 3.94 0.82
CA THR A 35 1.26 4.27 2.25
C THR A 35 1.02 2.98 3.02
N LEU A 36 1.28 3.00 4.32
CA LEU A 36 1.09 1.81 5.14
C LEU A 36 0.55 2.18 6.52
N SER A 37 -0.21 1.29 7.14
CA SER A 37 -0.66 1.44 8.51
C SER A 37 -0.76 0.11 9.24
N GLY A 38 -0.83 0.17 10.56
CA GLY A 38 -1.22 -1.00 11.34
C GLY A 38 -1.54 -0.67 12.79
N ILE A 39 -2.18 -1.63 13.45
CA ILE A 39 -2.60 -1.58 14.84
C ILE A 39 -1.82 -2.59 15.69
N SER A 40 -1.46 -2.24 16.92
CA SER A 40 -0.80 -3.16 17.87
C SER A 40 0.52 -3.71 17.31
N SER A 41 0.74 -5.03 17.26
CA SER A 41 1.87 -5.63 16.55
C SER A 41 1.96 -5.24 15.07
N GLY A 42 0.81 -5.02 14.41
CA GLY A 42 0.76 -4.48 13.06
C GLY A 42 1.23 -3.04 13.00
N GLY A 43 1.04 -2.26 14.08
CA GLY A 43 1.59 -0.91 14.23
C GLY A 43 3.11 -0.93 14.39
N TYR A 44 3.66 -1.88 15.15
CA TYR A 44 5.11 -2.13 15.19
C TYR A 44 5.66 -2.56 13.83
N MET A 45 5.01 -3.50 13.16
CA MET A 45 5.43 -3.94 11.82
C MET A 45 5.33 -2.81 10.80
N ALA A 46 4.30 -1.99 10.87
CA ALA A 46 4.15 -0.80 10.04
C ALA A 46 5.34 0.15 10.22
N GLN A 47 5.67 0.43 11.47
CA GLN A 47 6.83 1.23 11.85
C GLN A 47 8.13 0.61 11.30
N GLN A 48 8.32 -0.71 11.47
CA GLN A 48 9.51 -1.44 10.97
C GLN A 48 9.64 -1.35 9.45
N LEU A 49 8.57 -1.62 8.71
CA LEU A 49 8.55 -1.52 7.26
C LEU A 49 8.89 -0.10 6.79
N HIS A 50 8.30 0.92 7.42
CA HIS A 50 8.60 2.31 7.09
C HIS A 50 10.08 2.65 7.31
N THR A 51 10.66 2.24 8.43
CA THR A 51 12.08 2.54 8.71
C THR A 51 13.01 1.70 7.81
N ALA A 52 12.71 0.42 7.60
CA ALA A 52 13.56 -0.49 6.82
C ALA A 52 13.54 -0.18 5.32
N TYR A 53 12.39 0.23 4.78
CA TYR A 53 12.17 0.51 3.36
C TYR A 53 11.67 1.96 3.15
N ALA A 54 12.28 2.92 3.87
CA ALA A 54 11.84 4.32 3.88
C ALA A 54 11.69 4.95 2.48
N ASP A 55 12.49 4.53 1.50
CA ASP A 55 12.40 5.01 0.12
C ASP A 55 11.16 4.50 -0.65
N LYS A 56 10.36 3.62 -0.06
CA LYS A 56 9.19 2.98 -0.70
C LYS A 56 7.85 3.54 -0.24
N PHE A 57 7.84 4.40 0.77
CA PHE A 57 6.61 4.91 1.38
C PHE A 57 6.58 6.42 1.36
N MET A 58 5.39 7.00 1.24
CA MET A 58 5.21 8.45 1.41
C MET A 58 4.60 8.82 2.77
N ALA A 59 4.04 7.83 3.47
CA ALA A 59 3.46 7.99 4.79
C ALA A 59 3.28 6.66 5.52
N VAL A 60 3.32 6.72 6.85
CA VAL A 60 3.01 5.62 7.76
C VAL A 60 2.01 6.06 8.82
N ALA A 61 1.08 5.18 9.19
CA ALA A 61 0.22 5.36 10.35
C ALA A 61 0.41 4.23 11.38
N ILE A 62 0.74 4.60 12.62
CA ILE A 62 0.99 3.66 13.71
C ILE A 62 -0.10 3.83 14.76
N LEU A 63 -0.96 2.83 14.90
CA LEU A 63 -2.02 2.79 15.92
C LEU A 63 -1.59 1.86 17.04
N ALA A 64 -1.60 2.35 18.28
CA ALA A 64 -1.26 1.56 19.48
C ALA A 64 0.00 0.67 19.31
N GLY A 65 1.01 1.19 18.62
CA GLY A 65 2.32 0.55 18.41
C GLY A 65 3.42 1.30 19.15
N GLY A 66 4.68 1.15 18.72
CA GLY A 66 5.81 1.80 19.37
C GLY A 66 7.04 1.96 18.48
N PRO A 67 8.16 2.46 19.06
CA PRO A 67 9.35 2.87 18.32
C PRO A 67 10.10 1.71 17.68
N PHE A 68 10.87 2.03 16.64
CA PHE A 68 11.72 1.07 15.93
C PHE A 68 12.62 0.29 16.86
N TYR A 69 12.65 -1.03 16.65
CA TYR A 69 13.54 -1.94 17.37
C TYR A 69 13.36 -1.89 18.89
N CYS A 70 12.18 -1.47 19.38
CA CYS A 70 11.91 -1.31 20.81
C CYS A 70 12.21 -2.57 21.63
N ALA A 71 11.84 -3.74 21.09
CA ALA A 71 12.02 -5.02 21.75
C ALA A 71 13.47 -5.53 21.70
N GLU A 72 14.34 -4.95 20.87
CA GLU A 72 15.75 -5.35 20.69
C GLU A 72 15.97 -6.88 20.65
N ASN A 73 15.14 -7.60 19.89
CA ASN A 73 15.19 -9.07 19.77
C ASN A 73 14.96 -9.81 21.11
N ASN A 74 14.07 -9.28 21.95
CA ASN A 74 13.81 -9.80 23.29
C ASN A 74 12.34 -9.66 23.70
N ILE A 75 11.65 -10.79 23.83
CA ILE A 75 10.23 -10.84 24.26
C ILE A 75 10.02 -10.22 25.66
N GLY A 76 11.01 -10.33 26.55
CA GLY A 76 10.94 -9.72 27.87
C GLY A 76 10.87 -8.20 27.80
N LEU A 77 11.67 -7.58 26.92
CA LEU A 77 11.60 -6.14 26.61
C LEU A 77 10.27 -5.78 25.95
N ALA A 78 9.82 -6.59 24.98
CA ALA A 78 8.56 -6.40 24.27
C ALA A 78 7.38 -6.28 25.25
N LEU A 79 7.19 -7.27 26.12
CA LEU A 79 6.05 -7.35 27.04
C LEU A 79 6.06 -6.31 28.17
N ARG A 80 7.23 -5.71 28.47
CA ARG A 80 7.38 -4.74 29.57
C ARG A 80 7.56 -3.31 29.05
N ARG A 81 8.67 -3.03 28.39
CA ARG A 81 9.14 -1.70 28.02
C ARG A 81 8.34 -1.14 26.87
N CYS A 82 7.98 -2.01 25.94
CA CYS A 82 7.29 -1.62 24.71
C CYS A 82 5.77 -1.66 24.84
N MET A 83 5.22 -2.32 25.86
CA MET A 83 3.77 -2.38 26.06
C MET A 83 3.31 -1.55 27.24
N LYS A 84 3.85 -1.83 28.44
CA LYS A 84 3.38 -1.26 29.71
C LYS A 84 4.55 -0.83 30.58
N PRO A 85 5.40 0.10 30.11
CA PRO A 85 6.59 0.49 30.83
C PRO A 85 6.24 1.14 32.17
N THR A 86 7.11 0.94 33.16
CA THR A 86 7.15 1.78 34.35
C THR A 86 8.03 3.00 34.08
N ALA A 87 7.99 4.01 34.95
CA ALA A 87 8.88 5.18 34.84
C ALA A 87 10.38 4.82 34.80
N LEU A 88 10.78 3.67 35.35
CA LEU A 88 12.18 3.21 35.37
C LEU A 88 12.58 2.40 34.13
N ASP A 89 11.61 2.07 33.27
CA ASP A 89 11.82 1.11 32.19
C ASP A 89 11.16 1.53 30.87
N MET A 90 11.05 2.83 30.67
CA MET A 90 10.63 3.44 29.42
C MET A 90 11.58 3.05 28.27
N PRO A 91 11.08 2.96 27.02
CA PRO A 91 11.94 2.86 25.85
C PRO A 91 12.89 4.07 25.79
N ASP A 92 14.18 3.79 25.62
CA ASP A 92 15.19 4.84 25.50
C ASP A 92 15.20 5.39 24.07
N LYS A 93 14.48 6.49 23.85
CA LYS A 93 14.40 7.18 22.56
C LYS A 93 15.77 7.40 21.91
N ASN A 94 16.75 7.90 22.68
CA ASN A 94 18.04 8.29 22.13
C ASN A 94 18.84 7.05 21.69
N ARG A 95 18.75 5.97 22.46
CA ARG A 95 19.30 4.67 22.06
C ARG A 95 18.67 4.15 20.77
N LEU A 96 17.33 4.19 20.67
CA LEU A 96 16.62 3.67 19.49
C LEU A 96 16.91 4.49 18.23
N VAL A 97 17.02 5.82 18.36
CA VAL A 97 17.51 6.71 17.29
C VAL A 97 18.92 6.33 16.87
N TRP A 98 19.85 6.20 17.82
CA TRP A 98 21.23 5.82 17.54
C TRP A 98 21.31 4.46 16.83
N LEU A 99 20.58 3.44 17.32
CA LEU A 99 20.52 2.12 16.68
C LEU A 99 20.03 2.22 15.23
N THR A 100 18.98 3.01 14.99
CA THR A 100 18.46 3.23 13.63
C THR A 100 19.52 3.80 12.70
N GLU A 101 20.22 4.87 13.12
CA GLU A 101 21.28 5.48 12.33
C GLU A 101 22.45 4.51 12.09
N GLU A 102 22.82 3.69 13.08
CA GLU A 102 23.86 2.67 12.91
C GLU A 102 23.44 1.55 11.95
N PHE A 103 22.19 1.10 11.99
CA PHE A 103 21.69 0.11 11.05
C PHE A 103 21.61 0.65 9.62
N ALA A 104 21.30 1.94 9.44
CA ALA A 104 21.36 2.59 8.14
C ALA A 104 22.81 2.68 7.61
N LYS A 105 23.80 3.00 8.46
CA LYS A 105 25.22 2.99 8.08
C LYS A 105 25.75 1.61 7.71
N GLN A 106 25.10 0.55 8.20
CA GLN A 106 25.42 -0.85 7.91
C GLN A 106 24.63 -1.40 6.71
N ASP A 107 23.87 -0.56 6.01
CA ASP A 107 23.00 -0.95 4.89
C ASP A 107 21.95 -2.04 5.26
N LYS A 108 21.60 -2.15 6.55
CA LYS A 108 20.55 -3.09 7.03
C LYS A 108 19.14 -2.53 6.82
N ILE A 109 19.03 -1.21 6.75
CA ILE A 109 17.81 -0.46 6.46
C ILE A 109 18.12 0.65 5.45
N ALA A 110 17.08 1.21 4.82
CA ALA A 110 17.22 2.39 3.98
C ALA A 110 17.89 3.57 4.73
N PRO A 111 18.58 4.48 4.02
CA PRO A 111 19.12 5.69 4.62
C PRO A 111 18.03 6.49 5.35
N THR A 112 18.31 6.95 6.58
CA THR A 112 17.31 7.69 7.38
C THR A 112 16.88 9.01 6.74
N SER A 113 17.70 9.57 5.84
CA SER A 113 17.36 10.74 5.02
C SER A 113 16.20 10.50 4.05
N ALA A 114 15.88 9.25 3.72
CA ALA A 114 14.71 8.92 2.91
C ALA A 114 13.40 9.28 3.63
N MET A 115 13.38 9.23 4.97
CA MET A 115 12.19 9.55 5.77
C MET A 115 11.86 11.05 5.84
N THR A 116 12.78 11.94 5.45
CA THR A 116 12.67 13.38 5.77
C THR A 116 11.45 14.06 5.15
N GLN A 117 10.87 13.51 4.08
CA GLN A 117 9.66 14.07 3.45
C GLN A 117 8.38 13.29 3.77
N ASP A 118 8.50 12.20 4.52
CA ASP A 118 7.37 11.32 4.81
C ASP A 118 6.44 11.95 5.83
N ARG A 119 5.18 11.49 5.82
CA ARG A 119 4.18 11.88 6.80
C ARG A 119 3.95 10.75 7.78
N VAL A 120 3.98 11.07 9.06
CA VAL A 120 3.86 10.10 10.14
C VAL A 120 2.60 10.42 10.94
N TRP A 121 1.66 9.49 10.97
CA TRP A 121 0.45 9.60 11.78
C TRP A 121 0.51 8.60 12.92
N ILE A 122 0.34 9.05 14.15
CA ILE A 122 0.42 8.19 15.33
C ILE A 122 -0.90 8.32 16.08
N PHE A 123 -1.48 7.19 16.46
CA PHE A 123 -2.65 7.15 17.33
C PHE A 123 -2.34 6.33 18.56
N SER A 124 -2.65 6.90 19.72
CA SER A 124 -2.68 6.17 20.97
C SER A 124 -3.76 6.73 21.88
N SER A 125 -4.54 5.83 22.48
CA SER A 125 -5.53 6.25 23.45
C SER A 125 -4.91 6.45 24.83
N PRO A 126 -5.28 7.51 25.59
CA PRO A 126 -4.89 7.64 26.99
C PRO A 126 -5.53 6.57 27.89
N ARG A 127 -6.46 5.76 27.37
CA ARG A 127 -7.11 4.65 28.08
C ARG A 127 -6.63 3.27 27.62
N ASP A 128 -5.68 3.19 26.71
CA ASP A 128 -5.12 1.91 26.26
C ASP A 128 -4.31 1.26 27.40
N THR A 129 -4.79 0.12 27.90
CA THR A 129 -4.14 -0.63 29.00
C THR A 129 -3.18 -1.73 28.52
N VAL A 130 -3.03 -1.91 27.21
CA VAL A 130 -2.19 -2.95 26.61
C VAL A 130 -0.90 -2.33 26.08
N VAL A 131 -1.00 -1.28 25.25
CA VAL A 131 0.12 -0.47 24.79
C VAL A 131 -0.08 0.94 25.30
N HIS A 132 0.50 1.21 26.46
CA HIS A 132 0.35 2.46 27.18
C HIS A 132 0.78 3.65 26.32
N GLN A 133 0.05 4.75 26.43
CA GLN A 133 0.32 5.99 25.69
C GLN A 133 1.76 6.51 25.82
N SER A 134 2.42 6.26 26.95
CA SER A 134 3.82 6.64 27.15
C SER A 134 4.77 6.01 26.10
N VAL A 135 4.45 4.84 25.57
CA VAL A 135 5.21 4.21 24.47
C VAL A 135 5.05 5.02 23.18
N ALA A 136 3.83 5.45 22.87
CA ALA A 136 3.55 6.29 21.71
C ALA A 136 4.15 7.70 21.84
N ASP A 137 4.28 8.23 23.06
CA ASP A 137 5.02 9.48 23.31
C ASP A 137 6.49 9.35 22.91
N VAL A 138 7.11 8.20 23.21
CA VAL A 138 8.49 7.91 22.76
C VAL A 138 8.55 7.74 21.25
N LEU A 139 7.57 7.06 20.64
CA LEU A 139 7.47 6.92 19.19
C LEU A 139 7.36 8.27 18.47
N ALA A 140 6.53 9.18 18.98
CA ALA A 140 6.39 10.52 18.42
C ALA A 140 7.72 11.29 18.49
N GLY A 141 8.40 11.24 19.64
CA GLY A 141 9.73 11.84 19.80
C GLY A 141 10.80 11.18 18.91
N TYR A 142 10.71 9.88 18.68
CA TYR A 142 11.59 9.13 17.77
C TYR A 142 11.42 9.62 16.32
N TYR A 143 10.19 9.72 15.82
CA TYR A 143 9.96 10.18 14.46
C TYR A 143 10.31 11.65 14.25
N GLN A 144 10.09 12.51 15.25
CA GLN A 144 10.49 13.92 15.21
C GLN A 144 12.01 14.13 15.07
N HIS A 145 12.84 13.10 15.32
CA HIS A 145 14.28 13.15 15.04
C HIS A 145 14.58 13.01 13.54
N PHE A 146 13.80 12.19 12.81
CA PHE A 146 14.05 11.87 11.39
C PHE A 146 13.19 12.69 10.42
N VAL A 147 12.03 13.14 10.89
CA VAL A 147 10.99 13.77 10.09
C VAL A 147 10.68 15.15 10.68
N PRO A 148 10.51 16.20 9.86
CA PRO A 148 10.10 17.51 10.35
C PRO A 148 8.83 17.42 11.20
N THR A 149 8.78 18.13 12.33
CA THR A 149 7.66 18.05 13.28
C THR A 149 6.30 18.31 12.64
N GLN A 150 6.22 19.18 11.63
CA GLN A 150 4.97 19.47 10.92
C GLN A 150 4.42 18.29 10.11
N ASN A 151 5.24 17.29 9.80
CA ASN A 151 4.85 16.07 9.11
C ASN A 151 4.50 14.94 10.09
N VAL A 152 4.59 15.16 11.40
CA VAL A 152 4.21 14.20 12.44
C VAL A 152 2.90 14.65 13.09
N GLN A 153 1.82 13.90 12.87
CA GLN A 153 0.55 14.10 13.55
C GLN A 153 0.37 13.03 14.62
N TYR A 154 0.30 13.44 15.88
CA TYR A 154 0.06 12.55 17.01
C TYR A 154 -1.32 12.78 17.61
N VAL A 155 -2.21 11.82 17.44
CA VAL A 155 -3.57 11.79 17.98
C VAL A 155 -3.56 11.02 19.30
N ASN A 156 -3.62 11.75 20.41
CA ASN A 156 -3.41 11.22 21.76
C ASN A 156 -4.53 11.57 22.76
N SER A 157 -5.66 12.11 22.28
CA SER A 157 -6.75 12.61 23.12
C SER A 157 -8.03 11.76 23.06
N ILE A 158 -8.11 10.82 22.13
CA ILE A 158 -9.30 10.01 21.89
C ILE A 158 -9.29 8.80 22.84
N GLY A 159 -10.25 8.76 23.77
CA GLY A 159 -10.35 7.71 24.78
C GLY A 159 -10.97 6.42 24.23
N GLY A 160 -10.34 5.28 24.48
CA GLY A 160 -10.74 3.94 24.11
C GLY A 160 -9.74 2.90 24.60
N GLU A 161 -10.17 1.65 24.76
CA GLU A 161 -9.28 0.53 25.07
C GLU A 161 -8.54 0.04 23.80
N HIS A 162 -7.58 -0.87 24.00
CA HIS A 162 -6.70 -1.36 22.93
C HIS A 162 -7.47 -2.03 21.76
N SER A 163 -7.69 -1.26 20.69
CA SER A 163 -8.49 -1.68 19.54
C SER A 163 -8.20 -0.83 18.31
N MET A 164 -8.58 -1.34 17.13
CA MET A 164 -8.75 -0.51 15.94
C MET A 164 -9.99 0.39 16.12
N PRO A 165 -9.85 1.73 16.15
CA PRO A 165 -10.99 2.61 16.34
C PRO A 165 -11.71 2.87 15.00
N THR A 166 -13.03 2.70 15.02
CA THR A 166 -13.93 3.06 13.91
C THR A 166 -15.03 4.00 14.40
N ASP A 167 -15.87 4.51 13.49
CA ASP A 167 -17.06 5.29 13.81
C ASP A 167 -18.38 4.52 13.60
N ASP A 168 -18.35 3.31 13.01
CA ASP A 168 -19.53 2.58 12.59
C ASP A 168 -19.58 1.09 12.99
N PHE A 169 -18.46 0.51 13.48
CA PHE A 169 -18.37 -0.94 13.70
C PHE A 169 -17.60 -1.36 14.96
N GLY A 170 -18.09 -2.41 15.61
CA GLY A 170 -17.37 -3.12 16.67
C GLY A 170 -17.93 -2.88 18.07
N PHE A 171 -17.18 -3.29 19.09
CA PHE A 171 -17.59 -3.16 20.49
C PHE A 171 -17.57 -1.71 20.97
N ASP A 172 -18.03 -1.46 22.20
CA ASP A 172 -17.92 -0.14 22.84
C ASP A 172 -16.45 0.32 22.83
N CYS A 173 -16.19 1.61 22.62
CA CYS A 173 -14.83 2.15 22.59
C CYS A 173 -13.98 1.78 23.82
N ASN A 174 -14.59 1.65 25.00
CA ASN A 174 -13.90 1.29 26.25
C ASN A 174 -13.87 -0.22 26.53
N TYR A 175 -14.31 -1.05 25.59
CA TYR A 175 -14.22 -2.49 25.71
C TYR A 175 -12.80 -2.96 25.40
N LEU A 176 -12.14 -3.56 26.40
CA LEU A 176 -10.89 -4.28 26.19
C LEU A 176 -11.18 -5.71 25.78
N GLY A 177 -10.70 -6.08 24.59
CA GLY A 177 -10.89 -7.42 24.07
C GLY A 177 -10.09 -8.49 24.82
N ALA A 178 -10.55 -9.74 24.73
CA ALA A 178 -9.93 -10.89 25.41
C ALA A 178 -9.78 -12.10 24.48
N SER A 179 -8.62 -12.75 24.51
CA SER A 179 -8.36 -13.96 23.71
C SER A 179 -9.29 -15.13 24.07
N SER A 180 -9.80 -15.16 25.30
CA SER A 180 -10.78 -16.14 25.78
C SER A 180 -12.18 -15.94 25.21
N ASN A 181 -12.50 -14.75 24.68
CA ASN A 181 -13.77 -14.49 24.02
C ASN A 181 -13.65 -14.82 22.51
N PRO A 182 -14.37 -15.83 22.00
CA PRO A 182 -14.30 -16.22 20.59
C PRO A 182 -14.90 -15.17 19.63
N ASP A 183 -15.78 -14.30 20.13
CA ASP A 183 -16.43 -13.25 19.33
C ASP A 183 -15.59 -11.96 19.28
N ASP A 184 -14.46 -11.92 20.00
CA ASP A 184 -13.61 -10.75 20.06
C ASP A 184 -12.80 -10.55 18.78
N HIS A 185 -12.71 -9.29 18.37
CA HIS A 185 -12.00 -8.89 17.16
C HIS A 185 -11.15 -7.63 17.32
N PHE A 186 -11.06 -7.04 18.53
CA PHE A 186 -10.24 -5.85 18.81
C PHE A 186 -10.51 -4.69 17.82
N ILE A 187 -11.77 -4.50 17.43
CA ILE A 187 -12.25 -3.33 16.67
C ILE A 187 -13.38 -2.74 17.49
N ASN A 188 -13.30 -1.44 17.79
CA ASN A 188 -14.31 -0.78 18.59
C ASN A 188 -14.92 0.39 17.84
N ASN A 189 -16.22 0.61 18.03
CA ASN A 189 -16.87 1.83 17.60
C ASN A 189 -16.58 2.93 18.63
N CYS A 190 -15.68 3.81 18.26
CA CYS A 190 -15.21 4.95 19.03
C CYS A 190 -15.83 6.28 18.60
N GLY A 191 -16.78 6.25 17.65
CA GLY A 191 -17.23 7.46 16.96
C GLY A 191 -16.07 8.21 16.28
N TYR A 192 -15.01 7.47 15.91
CA TYR A 192 -13.79 8.03 15.34
C TYR A 192 -13.28 7.18 14.18
N ASP A 193 -13.37 7.73 12.97
CA ASP A 193 -12.90 7.11 11.72
C ASP A 193 -11.37 7.21 11.59
N ALA A 194 -10.64 6.35 12.32
CA ALA A 194 -9.18 6.40 12.31
C ALA A 194 -8.58 6.08 10.93
N ALA A 195 -9.15 5.12 10.20
CA ALA A 195 -8.73 4.77 8.85
C ALA A 195 -8.92 5.95 7.87
N GLY A 196 -10.04 6.66 7.95
CA GLY A 196 -10.26 7.86 7.17
C GLY A 196 -9.32 9.00 7.53
N GLU A 197 -9.13 9.28 8.82
CA GLU A 197 -8.23 10.33 9.29
C GLU A 197 -6.78 10.09 8.86
N LEU A 198 -6.27 8.87 9.03
CA LEU A 198 -4.91 8.54 8.61
C LEU A 198 -4.77 8.63 7.07
N LEU A 199 -5.75 8.14 6.29
CA LEU A 199 -5.67 8.19 4.83
C LEU A 199 -5.74 9.64 4.30
N LYS A 200 -6.58 10.48 4.90
CA LYS A 200 -6.67 11.91 4.59
C LYS A 200 -5.34 12.61 4.84
N PHE A 201 -4.72 12.32 5.99
CA PHE A 201 -3.42 12.86 6.36
C PHE A 201 -2.32 12.40 5.37
N SER A 202 -2.30 11.14 4.97
CA SER A 202 -1.30 10.59 4.06
C SER A 202 -1.42 11.12 2.62
N TYR A 203 -2.63 11.28 2.07
CA TYR A 203 -2.79 11.55 0.65
C TYR A 203 -3.08 13.01 0.27
N ASN A 204 -3.38 13.90 1.23
CA ASN A 204 -3.79 15.29 0.99
C ASN A 204 -4.88 15.41 -0.09
N ARG A 205 -6.15 15.56 0.34
CA ARG A 205 -7.38 15.69 -0.49
C ARG A 205 -7.91 14.36 -1.02
N LEU A 206 -8.68 13.68 -0.17
CA LEU A 206 -9.51 12.54 -0.55
C LEU A 206 -10.97 12.99 -0.70
N LYS A 207 -11.70 12.36 -1.62
CA LYS A 207 -13.16 12.38 -1.66
C LYS A 207 -13.71 11.70 -0.41
N ARG A 208 -14.92 12.08 -0.01
CA ARG A 208 -15.65 11.40 1.08
C ARG A 208 -15.81 9.89 0.77
N PRO A 209 -15.84 9.03 1.80
CA PRO A 209 -16.04 7.61 1.62
C PRO A 209 -17.38 7.32 0.96
N VAL A 210 -17.47 6.20 0.25
CA VAL A 210 -18.77 5.66 -0.17
C VAL A 210 -19.45 4.96 1.00
N GLU A 211 -20.76 4.75 0.92
CA GLU A 211 -21.46 3.85 1.86
C GLU A 211 -20.96 2.42 1.69
N LYS A 212 -20.90 1.66 2.79
CA LYS A 212 -20.40 0.28 2.79
C LYS A 212 -21.16 -0.67 1.86
N ASN A 213 -22.48 -0.50 1.74
CA ASN A 213 -23.31 -1.27 0.82
C ASN A 213 -23.20 -0.80 -0.65
N ALA A 214 -22.45 0.27 -0.91
CA ALA A 214 -22.21 0.83 -2.23
C ALA A 214 -20.77 0.61 -2.74
N LEU A 215 -19.95 -0.17 -2.01
CA LEU A 215 -18.63 -0.60 -2.47
C LEU A 215 -18.75 -1.27 -3.86
N GLN A 216 -17.93 -0.82 -4.80
CA GLN A 216 -17.92 -1.37 -6.17
C GLN A 216 -16.75 -2.31 -6.44
N GLY A 217 -15.72 -2.27 -5.59
CA GLY A 217 -14.55 -3.12 -5.68
C GLY A 217 -14.77 -4.56 -5.22
N GLU A 218 -13.71 -5.35 -5.35
CA GLU A 218 -13.71 -6.77 -5.02
C GLU A 218 -12.67 -7.08 -3.95
N PHE A 219 -13.01 -8.03 -3.06
CA PHE A 219 -12.06 -8.64 -2.16
C PHE A 219 -11.40 -9.83 -2.85
N LEU A 220 -10.08 -9.74 -3.01
CA LEU A 220 -9.25 -10.81 -3.52
C LEU A 220 -8.69 -11.62 -2.35
N THR A 221 -8.62 -12.93 -2.53
CA THR A 221 -7.84 -13.85 -1.70
C THR A 221 -6.68 -14.36 -2.53
N PHE A 222 -5.46 -14.31 -1.99
CA PHE A 222 -4.27 -14.76 -2.69
C PHE A 222 -3.38 -15.64 -1.82
N ASP A 223 -2.54 -16.45 -2.46
CA ASP A 223 -1.60 -17.34 -1.79
C ASP A 223 -0.34 -16.58 -1.34
N GLN A 224 -0.10 -16.48 -0.03
CA GLN A 224 1.11 -15.83 0.50
C GLN A 224 2.38 -16.70 0.30
N SER A 225 2.23 -17.98 -0.03
CA SER A 225 3.38 -18.84 -0.35
C SER A 225 4.07 -18.45 -1.66
N GLU A 226 3.42 -17.62 -2.50
CA GLU A 226 4.05 -16.93 -3.63
C GLU A 226 5.21 -16.01 -3.18
N PHE A 227 5.15 -15.49 -1.96
CA PHE A 227 6.05 -14.43 -1.47
C PHE A 227 6.97 -14.88 -0.35
N THR A 228 6.70 -16.03 0.26
CA THR A 228 7.57 -16.65 1.27
C THR A 228 7.36 -18.16 1.28
N ALA A 229 8.45 -18.92 1.24
CA ALA A 229 8.33 -20.38 1.32
C ALA A 229 7.89 -20.79 2.73
N ASN A 230 6.91 -21.70 2.82
CA ASN A 230 6.36 -22.20 4.09
C ASN A 230 5.92 -21.08 5.07
N PRO A 231 4.99 -20.19 4.67
CA PRO A 231 4.63 -19.00 5.46
C PRO A 231 4.30 -19.29 6.92
N ASN A 232 3.62 -20.41 7.20
CA ASN A 232 3.19 -20.78 8.56
C ASN A 232 4.39 -21.06 9.50
N ALA A 233 5.52 -21.54 8.97
CA ALA A 233 6.75 -21.71 9.76
C ALA A 233 7.33 -20.37 10.23
N HIS A 234 6.93 -19.29 9.57
CA HIS A 234 7.42 -17.93 9.75
C HIS A 234 6.37 -16.98 10.32
N GLY A 235 5.30 -17.52 10.93
CA GLY A 235 4.23 -16.70 11.53
C GLY A 235 3.37 -15.94 10.53
N LEU A 236 3.38 -16.33 9.24
CA LEU A 236 2.47 -15.81 8.22
C LEU A 236 1.43 -16.87 7.83
N ALA A 237 0.19 -16.47 7.60
CA ALA A 237 -0.82 -17.38 7.09
C ALA A 237 -0.53 -17.77 5.63
N SER A 238 -1.10 -18.88 5.15
CA SER A 238 -0.99 -19.26 3.74
C SER A 238 -1.79 -18.36 2.80
N GLN A 239 -2.79 -17.62 3.30
CA GLN A 239 -3.64 -16.76 2.50
C GLN A 239 -3.55 -15.30 2.96
N GLY A 240 -3.55 -14.38 2.01
CA GLY A 240 -3.63 -12.94 2.20
C GLY A 240 -4.84 -12.37 1.47
N PHE A 241 -5.18 -11.12 1.76
CA PHE A 241 -6.34 -10.46 1.15
C PHE A 241 -5.99 -9.09 0.57
N ALA A 242 -6.76 -8.65 -0.42
CA ALA A 242 -6.68 -7.29 -0.94
C ALA A 242 -8.08 -6.78 -1.30
N TYR A 243 -8.35 -5.50 -1.06
CA TYR A 243 -9.51 -4.81 -1.62
C TYR A 243 -9.07 -4.02 -2.86
N VAL A 244 -9.69 -4.31 -4.00
CA VAL A 244 -9.37 -3.67 -5.29
C VAL A 244 -10.60 -2.90 -5.78
N PRO A 245 -10.58 -1.55 -5.76
CA PRO A 245 -11.65 -0.75 -6.34
C PRO A 245 -11.89 -1.10 -7.81
N ALA A 246 -13.15 -1.06 -8.25
CA ALA A 246 -13.53 -1.46 -9.62
C ALA A 246 -12.76 -0.69 -10.71
N GLN A 247 -12.38 0.56 -10.45
CA GLN A 247 -11.63 1.36 -11.41
C GLN A 247 -10.17 0.86 -11.53
N CYS A 248 -9.58 0.41 -10.42
CA CYS A 248 -8.22 -0.17 -10.40
C CYS A 248 -8.18 -1.51 -11.11
N ALA A 249 -9.19 -2.36 -10.90
CA ALA A 249 -9.35 -3.62 -11.61
C ALA A 249 -9.49 -3.43 -13.14
N LYS A 250 -10.06 -2.30 -13.58
CA LYS A 250 -10.17 -1.90 -15.00
C LYS A 250 -8.92 -1.20 -15.54
N GLY A 251 -7.83 -1.14 -14.77
CA GLY A 251 -6.54 -0.58 -15.19
C GLY A 251 -6.35 0.91 -14.93
N ALA A 252 -7.26 1.61 -14.26
CA ALA A 252 -7.02 3.01 -13.89
C ALA A 252 -5.78 3.14 -13.00
N ARG A 253 -5.03 4.25 -13.13
CA ARG A 253 -3.91 4.54 -12.21
C ARG A 253 -4.43 4.74 -10.78
N CYS A 254 -3.89 3.94 -9.86
CA CYS A 254 -4.33 3.81 -8.48
C CYS A 254 -3.16 4.01 -7.51
N LYS A 255 -3.51 4.10 -6.22
CA LYS A 255 -2.60 4.21 -5.08
C LYS A 255 -2.60 2.88 -4.33
N LEU A 256 -1.65 2.67 -3.42
CA LEU A 256 -1.61 1.49 -2.55
C LEU A 256 -1.57 1.89 -1.08
N HIS A 257 -2.44 1.28 -0.27
CA HIS A 257 -2.33 1.28 1.17
C HIS A 257 -2.09 -0.16 1.66
N ILE A 258 -1.12 -0.38 2.54
CA ILE A 258 -0.90 -1.66 3.22
C ILE A 258 -1.47 -1.54 4.63
N ALA A 259 -2.45 -2.36 4.99
CA ALA A 259 -3.09 -2.33 6.31
C ALA A 259 -2.80 -3.62 7.09
N LEU A 260 -2.09 -3.49 8.20
CA LEU A 260 -1.60 -4.60 9.02
C LEU A 260 -2.41 -4.75 10.29
N HIS A 261 -3.06 -5.91 10.44
CA HIS A 261 -3.84 -6.25 11.63
C HIS A 261 -2.96 -6.44 12.88
N GLY A 262 -3.56 -6.36 14.07
CA GLY A 262 -2.89 -6.64 15.33
C GLY A 262 -2.85 -8.12 15.70
N CYS A 263 -2.27 -8.43 16.85
CA CYS A 263 -2.40 -9.76 17.47
C CYS A 263 -3.88 -10.12 17.62
N LEU A 264 -4.23 -11.40 17.44
CA LEU A 264 -5.60 -11.93 17.54
C LEU A 264 -6.58 -11.34 16.52
N GLN A 265 -6.09 -10.68 15.47
CA GLN A 265 -6.91 -10.09 14.40
C GLN A 265 -6.63 -10.68 13.01
N SER A 266 -5.89 -11.78 12.96
CA SER A 266 -5.66 -12.54 11.73
C SER A 266 -6.95 -13.21 11.27
N ALA A 267 -7.04 -13.49 9.96
CA ALA A 267 -8.24 -14.06 9.36
C ALA A 267 -8.58 -15.49 9.85
N ASP A 268 -7.58 -16.27 10.29
CA ASP A 268 -7.81 -17.56 10.95
C ASP A 268 -8.49 -17.40 12.32
N ARG A 269 -8.35 -16.24 12.96
CA ARG A 269 -8.95 -15.90 14.25
C ARG A 269 -10.30 -15.22 14.12
N ILE A 270 -10.42 -14.20 13.26
CA ILE A 270 -11.63 -13.35 13.19
C ILE A 270 -12.31 -13.33 11.82
N GLY A 271 -11.96 -14.28 10.95
CA GLY A 271 -12.52 -14.38 9.61
C GLY A 271 -12.21 -13.15 8.78
N ASP A 272 -13.24 -12.52 8.23
CA ASP A 272 -13.11 -11.35 7.37
C ASP A 272 -13.22 -10.01 8.10
N THR A 273 -13.32 -10.06 9.43
CA THR A 273 -13.73 -8.93 10.25
C THR A 273 -12.79 -7.72 10.11
N PHE A 274 -11.47 -7.91 10.19
CA PHE A 274 -10.52 -6.79 10.07
C PHE A 274 -10.56 -6.14 8.69
N TYR A 275 -10.33 -6.92 7.63
CA TYR A 275 -10.21 -6.35 6.30
C TYR A 275 -11.54 -5.86 5.72
N ARG A 276 -12.69 -6.21 6.31
CA ARG A 276 -14.00 -5.65 5.94
C ARG A 276 -14.49 -4.50 6.82
N ASN A 277 -14.01 -4.38 8.05
CA ASN A 277 -14.62 -3.48 9.04
C ASN A 277 -13.63 -2.56 9.76
N ALA A 278 -12.35 -2.53 9.38
CA ALA A 278 -11.39 -1.56 9.92
C ALA A 278 -11.52 -0.14 9.30
N GLY A 279 -12.50 0.10 8.42
CA GLY A 279 -12.85 1.43 7.88
C GLY A 279 -12.08 1.90 6.63
N TYR A 280 -11.19 1.08 6.08
CA TYR A 280 -10.35 1.51 4.95
C TYR A 280 -11.07 1.47 3.58
N ASN A 281 -11.98 0.52 3.36
CA ASN A 281 -12.44 0.14 2.02
C ASN A 281 -13.34 1.21 1.39
N GLU A 282 -14.17 1.84 2.20
CA GLU A 282 -15.11 2.89 1.83
C GLU A 282 -14.36 4.14 1.32
N TRP A 283 -13.27 4.50 1.99
CA TRP A 283 -12.35 5.53 1.53
C TRP A 283 -11.60 5.08 0.28
N ALA A 284 -11.13 3.84 0.25
CA ALA A 284 -10.37 3.30 -0.85
C ALA A 284 -11.15 3.25 -2.17
N ASP A 285 -12.40 2.83 -2.14
CA ASP A 285 -13.28 2.72 -3.30
C ASP A 285 -13.58 4.10 -3.93
N ALA A 286 -13.83 5.10 -3.08
CA ALA A 286 -14.05 6.47 -3.52
C ALA A 286 -12.79 7.11 -4.16
N ASN A 287 -11.60 6.62 -3.82
CA ASN A 287 -10.33 7.33 -4.04
C ASN A 287 -9.28 6.56 -4.85
N LYS A 288 -9.64 5.43 -5.47
CA LYS A 288 -8.73 4.59 -6.27
C LYS A 288 -7.50 4.15 -5.46
N ILE A 289 -7.73 3.68 -4.24
CA ILE A 289 -6.69 3.13 -3.37
C ILE A 289 -6.90 1.62 -3.32
N VAL A 290 -5.92 0.85 -3.75
CA VAL A 290 -5.88 -0.60 -3.50
C VAL A 290 -5.46 -0.78 -2.04
N VAL A 291 -6.15 -1.63 -1.28
CA VAL A 291 -5.75 -1.94 0.09
C VAL A 291 -5.25 -3.38 0.17
N LEU A 292 -3.98 -3.56 0.53
CA LEU A 292 -3.38 -4.86 0.78
C LEU A 292 -3.51 -5.20 2.27
N TYR A 293 -3.99 -6.40 2.56
CA TYR A 293 -4.16 -6.96 3.91
C TYR A 293 -3.38 -8.27 4.06
N PRO A 294 -2.04 -8.19 4.21
CA PRO A 294 -1.23 -9.35 4.53
C PRO A 294 -1.70 -9.97 5.85
N GLN A 295 -1.50 -11.28 6.01
CA GLN A 295 -1.97 -12.02 7.19
C GLN A 295 -0.81 -12.67 7.92
N ALA A 296 -0.62 -12.28 9.18
CA ALA A 296 0.11 -13.09 10.15
C ALA A 296 -0.76 -14.26 10.64
N THR A 297 -0.15 -15.24 11.30
CA THR A 297 -0.84 -16.38 11.90
C THR A 297 -0.16 -16.79 13.19
N ALA A 298 -0.90 -17.44 14.09
CA ALA A 298 -0.32 -17.98 15.31
C ALA A 298 0.80 -18.98 14.99
N SER A 299 1.89 -18.89 15.74
CA SER A 299 3.06 -19.75 15.61
C SER A 299 3.50 -20.28 16.97
N LEU A 300 4.06 -21.49 16.98
CA LEU A 300 4.64 -22.08 18.19
C LEU A 300 6.04 -21.52 18.49
N HIS A 301 6.62 -20.72 17.59
CA HIS A 301 7.93 -20.10 17.77
C HIS A 301 7.88 -18.95 18.78
N GLU A 302 8.77 -19.03 19.77
CA GLU A 302 9.11 -17.99 20.76
C GLU A 302 7.94 -17.15 21.29
N GLY A 303 6.80 -17.79 21.55
CA GLY A 303 5.66 -17.18 22.24
C GLY A 303 4.63 -16.48 21.34
N ASN A 304 4.69 -16.63 20.01
CA ASN A 304 3.69 -16.05 19.11
C ASN A 304 2.36 -16.82 19.03
N GLY A 305 1.79 -17.22 20.17
CA GLY A 305 0.49 -17.91 20.23
C GLY A 305 -0.71 -17.05 19.81
N ASN A 306 -0.52 -15.74 19.70
CA ASN A 306 -1.56 -14.76 19.38
C ASN A 306 -1.57 -14.34 17.90
N GLY A 307 -0.68 -14.86 17.06
CA GLY A 307 -0.64 -14.48 15.64
C GLY A 307 -0.27 -13.03 15.38
N CYS A 308 0.64 -12.49 16.19
CA CYS A 308 1.22 -11.17 16.02
C CYS A 308 2.22 -11.17 14.86
N TRP A 309 2.43 -9.99 14.26
CA TRP A 309 3.60 -9.73 13.40
C TRP A 309 4.91 -9.83 14.18
N ASP A 310 6.01 -10.16 13.51
CA ASP A 310 7.32 -10.23 14.18
C ASP A 310 7.89 -8.84 14.49
N TRP A 311 7.78 -8.46 15.76
CA TRP A 311 8.34 -7.21 16.29
C TRP A 311 9.24 -7.44 17.51
N TRP A 312 9.56 -8.70 17.83
CA TRP A 312 10.48 -9.06 18.91
C TRP A 312 11.50 -10.13 18.54
N GLY A 313 11.57 -10.50 17.25
CA GLY A 313 12.54 -11.41 16.68
C GLY A 313 12.18 -12.90 16.85
N TYR A 314 10.90 -13.25 16.89
CA TYR A 314 10.48 -14.64 17.09
C TYR A 314 10.68 -15.52 15.86
N ASP A 315 10.69 -14.92 14.66
CA ASP A 315 10.93 -15.65 13.41
C ASP A 315 12.42 -15.57 13.06
N ASP A 316 12.98 -14.37 12.99
CA ASP A 316 14.41 -14.19 12.70
C ASP A 316 15.05 -12.97 13.38
N ALA A 317 16.37 -13.01 13.51
CA ALA A 317 17.15 -11.93 14.13
C ALA A 317 17.20 -10.65 13.28
N ASP A 318 16.81 -10.73 12.01
CA ASP A 318 16.75 -9.61 11.06
C ASP A 318 15.31 -9.06 10.94
N TYR A 319 14.39 -9.40 11.85
CA TYR A 319 12.94 -9.08 11.79
C TYR A 319 12.62 -7.60 11.52
N ALA A 320 13.52 -6.69 11.91
CA ALA A 320 13.38 -5.25 11.74
C ALA A 320 14.20 -4.67 10.55
N PHE A 321 14.88 -5.50 9.77
CA PHE A 321 15.77 -5.11 8.67
C PHE A 321 15.26 -5.56 7.30
N THR A 322 15.82 -5.03 6.21
CA THR A 322 15.38 -5.34 4.83
C THR A 322 15.43 -6.82 4.43
N HIS A 323 16.04 -7.66 5.27
CA HIS A 323 16.16 -9.11 5.09
C HIS A 323 15.23 -9.93 6.01
N GLY A 324 14.50 -9.28 6.93
CA GLY A 324 13.52 -9.94 7.80
C GLY A 324 12.41 -10.57 6.97
N ARG A 325 12.11 -11.85 7.22
CA ARG A 325 11.28 -12.64 6.29
C ARG A 325 9.86 -12.12 6.14
N GLN A 326 9.23 -11.72 7.24
CA GLN A 326 7.87 -11.17 7.18
C GLN A 326 7.83 -9.85 6.41
N MET A 327 8.82 -8.98 6.61
CA MET A 327 8.90 -7.72 5.89
C MET A 327 9.15 -7.93 4.40
N GLN A 328 10.06 -8.83 4.04
CA GLN A 328 10.29 -9.20 2.64
C GLN A 328 9.03 -9.74 1.97
N ALA A 329 8.26 -10.58 2.67
CA ALA A 329 7.01 -11.12 2.15
C ALA A 329 5.98 -10.01 1.88
N VAL A 330 5.79 -9.08 2.83
CA VAL A 330 4.88 -7.94 2.67
C VAL A 330 5.32 -7.03 1.52
N MET A 331 6.62 -6.72 1.44
CA MET A 331 7.16 -5.90 0.35
C MET A 331 7.06 -6.60 -1.01
N ALA A 332 7.22 -7.92 -1.07
CA ALA A 332 7.06 -8.68 -2.30
C ALA A 332 5.60 -8.69 -2.77
N MET A 333 4.62 -8.81 -1.86
CA MET A 333 3.19 -8.65 -2.16
C MET A 333 2.88 -7.25 -2.72
N ALA A 334 3.38 -6.21 -2.05
CA ALA A 334 3.20 -4.83 -2.50
C ALA A 334 3.84 -4.61 -3.89
N ASN A 335 5.07 -5.11 -4.10
CA ASN A 335 5.76 -5.03 -5.38
C ASN A 335 5.00 -5.78 -6.48
N LYS A 336 4.42 -6.95 -6.19
CA LYS A 336 3.60 -7.69 -7.15
C LYS A 336 2.40 -6.87 -7.63
N LEU A 337 1.68 -6.21 -6.71
CA LEU A 337 0.59 -5.31 -7.06
C LEU A 337 1.04 -4.10 -7.89
N MET A 338 2.28 -3.65 -7.72
CA MET A 338 2.87 -2.50 -8.41
C MET A 338 3.60 -2.84 -9.73
N GLN A 339 3.73 -4.12 -10.07
CA GLN A 339 4.33 -4.52 -11.34
C GLN A 339 3.46 -4.02 -12.51
N ALA A 340 4.10 -3.66 -13.63
CA ALA A 340 3.36 -3.44 -14.86
C ALA A 340 2.61 -4.74 -15.19
N ASP A 341 1.30 -4.63 -15.38
CA ASP A 341 0.53 -5.76 -15.88
C ASP A 341 0.90 -5.96 -17.34
N ASP A 342 1.73 -6.96 -17.64
CA ASP A 342 2.15 -7.33 -18.99
C ASP A 342 0.95 -7.71 -19.90
N LYS A 343 -0.26 -7.81 -19.34
CA LYS A 343 -1.51 -8.00 -20.09
C LYS A 343 -2.26 -6.71 -20.43
N ARG A 344 -1.80 -5.53 -19.99
CA ARG A 344 -2.41 -4.27 -20.44
C ARG A 344 -2.14 -4.07 -21.92
N THR A 345 -3.22 -3.81 -22.64
CA THR A 345 -3.14 -3.39 -24.03
C THR A 345 -2.80 -1.91 -24.05
N ALA A 346 -1.61 -1.55 -24.53
CA ALA A 346 -1.22 -0.15 -24.67
C ALA A 346 -2.19 0.61 -25.58
N PRO A 347 -2.42 1.92 -25.35
CA PRO A 347 -3.30 2.70 -26.21
C PRO A 347 -2.78 2.69 -27.65
N LYS A 348 -3.71 2.69 -28.61
CA LYS A 348 -3.32 2.77 -30.02
C LYS A 348 -2.60 4.10 -30.29
N PRO A 349 -1.59 4.12 -31.17
CA PRO A 349 -0.95 5.37 -31.58
C PRO A 349 -1.96 6.36 -32.17
N PRO A 350 -1.76 7.68 -32.00
CA PRO A 350 -2.57 8.67 -32.69
C PRO A 350 -2.31 8.56 -34.19
N THR A 351 -3.34 8.87 -34.99
CA THR A 351 -3.28 8.77 -36.45
C THR A 351 -3.27 10.14 -37.11
N ASN A 352 -2.95 10.19 -38.40
CA ASN A 352 -2.94 11.44 -39.18
C ASN A 352 -2.04 12.52 -38.56
N VAL A 353 -0.87 12.11 -38.02
CA VAL A 353 0.11 13.08 -37.54
C VAL A 353 0.65 13.86 -38.73
N MET A 354 0.53 15.17 -38.69
CA MET A 354 0.93 16.06 -39.79
C MET A 354 1.41 17.44 -39.30
N ILE A 355 2.14 18.14 -40.16
CA ILE A 355 2.48 19.55 -39.97
C ILE A 355 1.23 20.39 -40.27
N GLY A 356 0.60 20.92 -39.24
CA GLY A 356 -0.55 21.82 -39.34
C GLY A 356 -0.17 23.26 -39.70
N GLY A 357 1.09 23.64 -39.52
CA GLY A 357 1.61 24.95 -39.93
C GLY A 357 3.13 25.05 -39.74
N GLN A 358 3.77 25.94 -40.51
CA GLN A 358 5.19 26.27 -40.35
C GLN A 358 5.40 27.77 -40.62
N ILE A 359 6.10 28.44 -39.71
CA ILE A 359 6.52 29.84 -39.84
C ILE A 359 7.99 29.92 -39.42
N ALA A 360 8.88 30.12 -40.40
CA ALA A 360 10.33 30.13 -40.17
C ALA A 360 10.81 28.87 -39.42
N THR A 361 11.23 29.02 -38.16
CA THR A 361 11.75 27.96 -37.27
C THR A 361 10.69 27.37 -36.34
N GLN A 362 9.43 27.82 -36.43
CA GLN A 362 8.30 27.31 -35.67
C GLN A 362 7.47 26.37 -36.54
N ILE A 363 7.05 25.23 -35.97
CA ILE A 363 6.07 24.32 -36.57
C ILE A 363 4.91 24.07 -35.60
N THR A 364 3.74 23.75 -36.14
CA THR A 364 2.64 23.18 -35.39
C THR A 364 2.41 21.76 -35.86
N LEU A 365 2.48 20.80 -34.95
CA LEU A 365 2.07 19.41 -35.17
C LEU A 365 0.60 19.27 -34.80
N THR A 366 -0.15 18.50 -35.59
CA THR A 366 -1.56 18.18 -35.37
C THR A 366 -1.79 16.69 -35.61
N TRP A 367 -2.78 16.09 -34.93
CA TRP A 367 -3.11 14.67 -35.07
C TRP A 367 -4.57 14.36 -34.77
N THR A 368 -5.00 13.15 -35.14
CA THR A 368 -6.28 12.58 -34.73
C THR A 368 -6.09 11.79 -33.42
N PRO A 369 -6.91 12.03 -32.39
CA PRO A 369 -6.77 11.38 -31.09
C PRO A 369 -7.16 9.91 -31.14
N SER A 370 -6.50 9.09 -30.33
CA SER A 370 -6.91 7.69 -30.10
C SER A 370 -7.98 7.62 -29.02
N ALA A 371 -8.90 6.65 -29.13
CA ALA A 371 -10.04 6.51 -28.21
C ALA A 371 -9.63 6.39 -26.73
N ASP A 372 -8.50 5.75 -26.46
CA ASP A 372 -8.02 5.48 -25.10
C ASP A 372 -6.96 6.49 -24.61
N ALA A 373 -6.60 7.48 -25.43
CA ALA A 373 -5.56 8.46 -25.10
C ALA A 373 -6.09 9.52 -24.13
N GLN A 374 -5.33 9.78 -23.06
CA GLN A 374 -5.56 10.90 -22.15
C GLN A 374 -4.51 12.01 -22.29
N GLN A 375 -3.31 11.65 -22.73
CA GLN A 375 -2.24 12.59 -23.02
C GLN A 375 -1.35 12.05 -24.16
N TYR A 376 -0.44 12.89 -24.64
CA TYR A 376 0.46 12.57 -25.75
C TYR A 376 1.91 12.89 -25.40
N GLN A 377 2.85 12.09 -25.91
CA GLN A 377 4.27 12.41 -25.90
C GLN A 377 4.75 12.65 -27.34
N VAL A 378 5.68 13.57 -27.50
CA VAL A 378 6.21 14.00 -28.79
C VAL A 378 7.69 13.68 -28.83
N TYR A 379 8.09 13.02 -29.91
CA TYR A 379 9.45 12.57 -30.12
C TYR A 379 10.00 13.17 -31.41
N HIS A 380 11.28 13.57 -31.37
CA HIS A 380 11.96 14.25 -32.45
C HIS A 380 13.26 13.53 -32.83
N SER A 381 13.58 13.52 -34.13
CA SER A 381 14.88 13.13 -34.66
C SER A 381 15.30 14.03 -35.84
N GLN A 382 16.61 14.09 -36.10
CA GLN A 382 17.16 14.62 -37.36
C GLN A 382 17.38 13.52 -38.41
N ASN A 383 17.15 12.26 -38.07
CA ASN A 383 17.31 11.11 -38.94
C ASN A 383 15.94 10.46 -39.20
N ALA A 384 15.68 10.08 -40.45
CA ALA A 384 14.48 9.33 -40.80
C ALA A 384 14.49 7.98 -40.09
N GLY A 385 13.38 7.61 -39.44
CA GLY A 385 13.27 6.37 -38.66
C GLY A 385 13.94 6.42 -37.28
N GLY A 386 14.46 7.58 -36.86
CA GLY A 386 15.07 7.77 -35.54
C GLY A 386 16.59 7.53 -35.50
N PRO A 387 17.18 7.34 -34.29
CA PRO A 387 16.53 7.29 -32.98
C PRO A 387 15.84 8.61 -32.64
N TYR A 388 14.72 8.53 -31.91
CA TYR A 388 13.98 9.71 -31.47
C TYR A 388 14.20 10.02 -30.00
N LEU A 389 14.16 11.29 -29.65
CA LEU A 389 14.22 11.81 -28.29
C LEU A 389 12.92 12.50 -27.93
N GLN A 390 12.42 12.28 -26.72
CA GLN A 390 11.24 12.99 -26.23
C GLN A 390 11.55 14.47 -26.07
N VAL A 391 10.69 15.34 -26.59
CA VAL A 391 10.90 16.80 -26.60
C VAL A 391 9.90 17.58 -25.76
N ASN A 392 8.75 17.00 -25.44
CA ASN A 392 7.78 17.66 -24.56
C ASN A 392 8.10 17.40 -23.09
N THR A 393 8.09 18.45 -22.28
CA THR A 393 8.28 18.39 -20.82
C THR A 393 6.97 18.62 -20.05
N GLN A 394 5.94 19.12 -20.74
CA GLN A 394 4.60 19.36 -20.20
C GLN A 394 3.63 18.30 -20.71
N VAL A 395 2.56 18.07 -19.94
CA VAL A 395 1.45 17.19 -20.32
C VAL A 395 0.71 17.80 -21.51
N ILE A 396 0.57 17.03 -22.59
CA ILE A 396 -0.18 17.43 -23.79
C ILE A 396 -1.50 16.68 -23.79
N ILE A 397 -2.62 17.38 -23.64
CA ILE A 397 -3.97 16.82 -23.76
C ILE A 397 -4.69 17.26 -25.05
N ASP A 398 -4.23 18.36 -25.64
CA ASP A 398 -4.72 18.87 -26.91
C ASP A 398 -4.23 18.02 -28.08
N GLN A 399 -4.91 18.11 -29.23
CA GLN A 399 -4.56 17.37 -30.44
C GLN A 399 -3.59 18.15 -31.35
N GLN A 400 -2.86 19.09 -30.75
CA GLN A 400 -1.85 19.89 -31.43
C GLN A 400 -0.77 20.38 -30.45
N ILE A 401 0.42 20.64 -30.95
CA ILE A 401 1.49 21.32 -30.23
C ILE A 401 2.30 22.21 -31.17
N SER A 402 2.71 23.38 -30.70
CA SER A 402 3.70 24.21 -31.39
C SER A 402 5.10 23.92 -30.85
N MET A 403 6.05 23.78 -31.76
CA MET A 403 7.47 23.62 -31.47
C MET A 403 8.23 24.80 -32.05
N ASP A 404 9.02 25.45 -31.21
CA ASP A 404 9.77 26.65 -31.54
C ASP A 404 11.27 26.35 -31.68
N GLU A 405 12.01 27.31 -32.23
CA GLU A 405 13.48 27.30 -32.26
C GLU A 405 14.12 26.05 -32.91
N LEU A 406 13.43 25.44 -33.88
CA LEU A 406 14.00 24.32 -34.61
C LEU A 406 15.21 24.77 -35.42
N ALA A 407 16.30 24.01 -35.31
CA ALA A 407 17.51 24.23 -36.09
C ALA A 407 17.24 24.12 -37.60
N LYS A 408 18.10 24.74 -38.41
CA LYS A 408 18.08 24.54 -39.86
C LYS A 408 18.31 23.07 -40.19
N GLY A 409 17.46 22.49 -41.03
CA GLY A 409 17.64 21.12 -41.49
C GLY A 409 16.32 20.37 -41.64
N ARG A 410 16.42 19.05 -41.82
CA ARG A 410 15.27 18.16 -41.89
C ARG A 410 15.01 17.55 -40.53
N HIS A 411 13.77 17.58 -40.09
CA HIS A 411 13.31 17.11 -38.78
C HIS A 411 12.21 16.07 -38.99
N TYR A 412 12.21 15.06 -38.12
CA TYR A 412 11.25 13.97 -38.13
C TYR A 412 10.60 13.87 -36.77
N PHE A 413 9.29 13.65 -36.75
CA PHE A 413 8.49 13.58 -35.53
C PHE A 413 7.59 12.36 -35.53
N VAL A 414 7.46 11.76 -34.36
CA VAL A 414 6.43 10.75 -34.05
C VAL A 414 5.76 11.13 -32.73
N ILE A 415 4.51 10.74 -32.59
CA ILE A 415 3.71 10.99 -31.39
C ILE A 415 3.20 9.66 -30.86
N THR A 416 3.21 9.50 -29.55
CA THR A 416 2.62 8.34 -28.86
C THR A 416 1.40 8.79 -28.07
N SER A 417 0.47 7.87 -27.85
CA SER A 417 -0.64 8.05 -26.92
C SER A 417 -0.27 7.49 -25.56
N VAL A 418 -0.72 8.15 -24.51
CA VAL A 418 -0.64 7.64 -23.15
C VAL A 418 -2.05 7.63 -22.57
N ASP A 419 -2.45 6.49 -22.03
CA ASP A 419 -3.79 6.30 -21.49
C ASP A 419 -3.97 6.93 -20.09
N ALA A 420 -5.16 6.79 -19.52
CA ALA A 420 -5.46 7.26 -18.15
C ALA A 420 -4.61 6.57 -17.07
N SER A 421 -3.98 5.46 -17.47
CA SER A 421 -3.16 4.61 -16.66
C SER A 421 -1.70 5.11 -16.63
N GLY A 422 -1.27 5.90 -17.62
CA GLY A 422 0.12 6.28 -17.82
C GLY A 422 0.90 5.30 -18.69
N LEU A 423 0.24 4.29 -19.27
CA LEU A 423 0.83 3.35 -20.21
C LEU A 423 0.93 4.02 -21.58
N GLU A 424 2.14 4.03 -22.12
CA GLU A 424 2.46 4.61 -23.42
C GLU A 424 2.38 3.57 -24.54
N GLY A 425 1.73 3.96 -25.64
CA GLY A 425 1.57 3.16 -26.85
C GLY A 425 2.77 3.24 -27.80
N GLY A 426 2.66 2.50 -28.91
CA GLY A 426 3.62 2.62 -30.01
C GLY A 426 3.57 4.01 -30.69
N PRO A 427 4.56 4.32 -31.56
CA PRO A 427 4.60 5.58 -32.29
C PRO A 427 3.55 5.65 -33.40
N SER A 428 3.11 6.86 -33.71
CA SER A 428 2.33 7.22 -34.89
C SER A 428 3.08 7.00 -36.20
N ASN A 429 2.46 7.39 -37.32
CA ASN A 429 3.22 7.66 -38.55
C ASN A 429 4.27 8.75 -38.28
N GLU A 430 5.45 8.61 -38.91
CA GLU A 430 6.47 9.65 -38.93
C GLU A 430 6.03 10.79 -39.84
N VAL A 431 6.23 12.03 -39.39
CA VAL A 431 6.09 13.24 -40.22
C VAL A 431 7.45 13.93 -40.34
N ALA A 432 7.74 14.45 -41.52
CA ALA A 432 8.98 15.18 -41.80
C ALA A 432 8.70 16.63 -42.17
N VAL A 433 9.58 17.54 -41.75
CA VAL A 433 9.55 18.96 -42.12
C VAL A 433 10.97 19.46 -42.36
N THR A 434 11.12 20.40 -43.28
CA THR A 434 12.40 21.06 -43.56
C THR A 434 12.32 22.50 -43.07
N VAL A 435 13.16 22.85 -42.10
CA VAL A 435 13.29 24.20 -41.58
C VAL A 435 14.32 24.95 -42.44
N PRO A 436 13.92 26.03 -43.13
CA PRO A 436 14.83 26.80 -43.97
C PRO A 436 15.92 27.46 -43.13
N GLY A 437 17.10 27.65 -43.72
CA GLY A 437 18.08 28.55 -43.12
C GLY A 437 17.60 29.99 -43.23
N LEU A 438 17.82 30.79 -42.19
CA LEU A 438 17.63 32.23 -42.22
C LEU A 438 18.38 32.88 -43.40
#